data_AF-A0A9N7NQP1-F1
#
_entry.id   AF-A0A9N7NQP1-F1
#
_cell.length_a   1.000
_cell.length_b   1.000
_cell.length_c   1.000
_cell.angle_alpha   90.00
_cell.angle_beta   90.00
_cell.angle_gamma   90.00
#
_symmetry.space_group_name_H-M   'P 1'
#
loop_
_entity.id
_entity.type
_entity.pdbx_description
1 polymer ?
#
loop_
_entity_poly.entity_id
_entity_poly.type
_entity_poly.pdbx_seq_one_letter_code
_entity_poly.pdbx_strand_id
1 'polypeptide(L)'
;AFFSANAAAQASRKSSPRVTNEAVQKAAAALKGSDHRRATNVSARLDAQQKKLNLPILPTTTIGSFPQTIELRRVRREYKAKKISEEDYIKAIKEEINKVVKLQEELDIDVLVHGEPERNDMVEYFGEQLSGFAFTANGWVQSYGSRCVKPPIIYGDVSRPKPMTVFWSTAAQSMTKRPMKGMLTGPVTILNWSFVRNDQP
;
A
#
# COMPACT_ATOMS: atom_id res chain seq x y z
N ALA A 1 43.59 -1.83 -2.52
CA ALA A 1 42.52 -1.90 -3.54
C ALA A 1 41.12 -2.00 -2.89
N PHE A 2 40.80 -3.07 -2.16
CA PHE A 2 39.46 -3.27 -1.57
C PHE A 2 39.00 -2.17 -0.61
N PHE A 3 39.86 -1.72 0.31
CA PHE A 3 39.51 -0.63 1.24
C PHE A 3 39.23 0.69 0.53
N SER A 4 40.00 1.03 -0.51
CA SER A 4 39.79 2.23 -1.32
C SER A 4 38.47 2.18 -2.10
N ALA A 5 38.13 1.03 -2.68
CA ALA A 5 36.84 0.83 -3.37
C ALA A 5 35.65 0.94 -2.41
N ASN A 6 35.76 0.35 -1.21
CA ASN A 6 34.74 0.48 -0.16
C ASN A 6 34.57 1.94 0.28
N ALA A 7 35.67 2.67 0.53
CA ALA A 7 35.62 4.08 0.89
C ALA A 7 34.94 4.94 -0.20
N ALA A 8 35.27 4.68 -1.48
CA ALA A 8 34.64 5.37 -2.61
C ALA A 8 33.13 5.10 -2.69
N ALA A 9 32.69 3.86 -2.46
CA ALA A 9 31.27 3.51 -2.44
C ALA A 9 30.49 4.21 -1.31
N GLN A 10 31.07 4.25 -0.10
CA GLN A 10 30.48 4.95 1.03
C GLN A 10 30.38 6.47 0.78
N ALA A 11 31.44 7.07 0.24
CA ALA A 11 31.45 8.49 -0.11
C ALA A 11 30.42 8.82 -1.20
N SER A 12 30.31 7.98 -2.24
CA SER A 12 29.34 8.13 -3.32
C SER A 12 27.90 8.05 -2.82
N ARG A 13 27.59 7.14 -1.89
CA ARG A 13 26.26 7.09 -1.27
C ARG A 13 25.98 8.36 -0.47
N LYS A 14 26.94 8.80 0.35
CA LYS A 14 26.78 9.97 1.23
C LYS A 14 26.50 11.26 0.45
N SER A 15 27.09 11.42 -0.74
CA SER A 15 26.88 12.60 -1.60
C SER A 15 25.76 12.43 -2.64
N SER A 16 25.06 11.28 -2.65
CA SER A 16 24.07 10.99 -3.68
C SER A 16 22.81 11.86 -3.52
N PRO A 17 22.37 12.58 -4.56
CA PRO A 17 21.12 13.34 -4.52
C PRO A 17 19.88 12.43 -4.47
N ARG A 18 20.06 11.10 -4.64
CA ARG A 18 18.98 10.13 -4.50
C ARG A 18 18.64 9.82 -3.04
N VAL A 19 19.61 10.03 -2.13
CA VAL A 19 19.47 9.69 -0.71
C VAL A 19 18.71 10.79 0.04
N THR A 20 18.94 12.05 -0.33
CA THR A 20 18.40 13.22 0.35
C THR A 20 17.34 13.94 -0.49
N ASN A 21 16.22 14.32 0.14
CA ASN A 21 15.18 15.15 -0.45
C ASN A 21 14.86 16.31 0.49
N GLU A 22 15.29 17.53 0.13
CA GLU A 22 15.09 18.72 0.97
C GLU A 22 13.61 18.98 1.31
N ALA A 23 12.69 18.73 0.38
CA ALA A 23 11.27 18.96 0.62
C ALA A 23 10.75 17.98 1.69
N VAL A 24 11.19 16.73 1.68
CA VAL A 24 10.85 15.73 2.70
C VAL A 24 11.43 16.13 4.06
N GLN A 25 12.69 16.55 4.10
CA GLN A 25 13.35 16.96 5.35
C GLN A 25 12.69 18.19 5.96
N LYS A 26 12.38 19.21 5.14
CA LYS A 26 11.65 20.40 5.57
C LYS A 26 10.25 20.05 6.09
N ALA A 27 9.54 19.16 5.40
CA ALA A 27 8.20 18.71 5.83
C ALA A 27 8.26 17.94 7.16
N ALA A 28 9.23 17.04 7.33
CA ALA A 28 9.42 16.30 8.56
C ALA A 28 9.77 17.21 9.75
N ALA A 29 10.65 18.19 9.55
CA ALA A 29 11.01 19.17 10.57
C ALA A 29 9.85 20.12 10.94
N ALA A 30 8.88 20.31 10.04
CA ALA A 30 7.72 21.16 10.25
C ALA A 30 6.57 20.48 11.02
N LEU A 31 6.69 19.18 11.33
CA LEU A 31 5.66 18.43 12.06
C LEU A 31 5.46 19.00 13.47
N LYS A 32 4.19 19.15 13.85
CA LYS A 32 3.76 19.64 15.16
C LYS A 32 3.08 18.51 15.93
N GLY A 33 3.06 18.62 17.26
CA GLY A 33 2.36 17.66 18.11
C GLY A 33 0.86 17.48 17.78
N SER A 34 0.23 18.50 17.19
CA SER A 34 -1.14 18.46 16.67
C SER A 34 -1.31 17.51 15.48
N ASP A 35 -0.29 17.31 14.65
CA ASP A 35 -0.37 16.49 13.44
C ASP A 35 -0.53 14.99 13.78
N HIS A 36 -0.17 14.62 15.01
CA HIS A 36 -0.35 13.27 15.56
C HIS A 36 -1.72 13.07 16.23
N ARG A 37 -2.60 14.08 16.23
CA ARG A 37 -3.91 14.02 16.90
C ARG A 37 -5.03 14.44 15.95
N ARG A 38 -6.17 13.75 16.07
CA ARG A 38 -7.41 14.23 15.44
C ARG A 38 -7.88 15.50 16.16
N ALA A 39 -8.26 16.52 15.40
CA ALA A 39 -8.74 17.81 15.94
C ALA A 39 -10.03 17.67 16.79
N THR A 40 -10.87 16.69 16.46
CA THR A 40 -12.13 16.40 17.16
C THR A 40 -11.95 15.27 18.17
N ASN A 41 -12.55 15.37 19.36
CA ASN A 41 -12.54 14.31 20.36
C ASN A 41 -13.29 13.03 19.90
N VAL A 42 -13.13 11.92 20.62
CA VAL A 42 -13.71 10.62 20.24
C VAL A 42 -15.24 10.67 20.18
N SER A 43 -15.89 11.24 21.21
CA SER A 43 -17.35 11.28 21.32
C SER A 43 -18.00 11.98 20.12
N ALA A 44 -17.54 13.19 19.79
CA ALA A 44 -18.05 13.95 18.65
C ALA A 44 -17.86 13.22 17.31
N ARG A 45 -16.79 12.43 17.17
CA ARG A 45 -16.57 11.61 15.96
C ARG A 45 -17.52 10.44 15.89
N LEU A 46 -17.77 9.74 17.01
CA LEU A 46 -18.71 8.62 17.07
C LEU A 46 -20.11 9.09 16.68
N ASP A 47 -20.57 10.23 17.22
CA ASP A 47 -21.88 10.81 16.88
C ASP A 47 -21.99 11.14 15.38
N ALA A 48 -20.96 11.79 14.82
CA ALA A 48 -20.94 12.14 13.39
C ALA A 48 -20.86 10.90 12.49
N GLN A 49 -20.09 9.88 12.90
CA GLN A 49 -19.96 8.61 12.18
C GLN A 49 -21.27 7.83 12.20
N GLN A 50 -21.95 7.75 13.35
CA GLN A 50 -23.24 7.08 13.45
C GLN A 50 -24.29 7.76 12.58
N LYS A 51 -24.37 9.09 12.60
CA LYS A 51 -25.29 9.85 11.74
C LYS A 51 -25.02 9.65 10.25
N LYS A 52 -23.74 9.52 9.86
CA LYS A 52 -23.34 9.39 8.45
C LYS A 52 -23.47 7.96 7.92
N LEU A 53 -23.01 6.98 8.70
CA LEU A 53 -22.92 5.59 8.26
C LEU A 53 -24.17 4.78 8.63
N ASN A 54 -24.90 5.21 9.67
CA ASN A 54 -26.11 4.57 10.18
C ASN A 54 -25.97 3.05 10.35
N LEU A 55 -24.84 2.63 10.93
CA LEU A 55 -24.52 1.22 11.12
C LEU A 55 -25.41 0.60 12.22
N PRO A 56 -25.75 -0.69 12.12
CA PRO A 56 -26.45 -1.40 13.19
C PRO A 56 -25.57 -1.53 14.44
N ILE A 57 -26.15 -1.99 15.55
CA ILE A 57 -25.45 -2.16 16.84
C ILE A 57 -24.27 -3.14 16.72
N LEU A 58 -24.41 -4.18 15.88
CA LEU A 58 -23.37 -5.18 15.63
C LEU A 58 -23.00 -5.18 14.15
N PRO A 59 -22.27 -4.16 13.67
CA PRO A 59 -21.93 -4.06 12.26
C PRO A 59 -20.89 -5.09 11.86
N THR A 60 -21.10 -5.69 10.70
CA THR A 60 -20.28 -6.73 10.10
C THR A 60 -19.33 -6.15 9.05
N THR A 61 -18.12 -6.69 8.99
CA THR A 61 -17.12 -6.31 7.99
C THR A 61 -16.04 -7.38 7.89
N THR A 62 -15.27 -7.36 6.80
CA THR A 62 -14.04 -8.15 6.66
C THR A 62 -12.80 -7.26 6.70
N ILE A 63 -11.61 -7.86 6.63
CA ILE A 63 -10.34 -7.15 6.89
C ILE A 63 -9.75 -6.49 5.64
N GLY A 64 -9.96 -7.03 4.43
CA GLY A 64 -9.39 -6.45 3.20
C GLY A 64 -9.34 -7.45 2.03
N SER A 65 -8.28 -8.26 1.98
CA SER A 65 -8.03 -9.20 0.89
C SER A 65 -9.07 -10.32 0.78
N PHE A 66 -9.43 -10.66 -0.46
CA PHE A 66 -10.17 -11.88 -0.81
C PHE A 66 -9.25 -12.88 -1.55
N PRO A 67 -9.67 -14.16 -1.72
CA PRO A 67 -8.83 -15.19 -2.32
C PRO A 67 -8.23 -14.80 -3.68
N GLN A 68 -6.90 -14.86 -3.75
CA GLN A 68 -6.13 -14.54 -4.95
C GLN A 68 -6.10 -15.73 -5.92
N THR A 69 -7.10 -15.81 -6.80
CA THR A 69 -7.29 -16.90 -7.77
C THR A 69 -6.10 -17.07 -8.72
N ILE A 70 -5.97 -18.27 -9.31
CA ILE A 70 -4.95 -18.55 -10.32
C ILE A 70 -5.05 -17.57 -11.49
N GLU A 71 -6.29 -17.23 -11.87
CA GLU A 71 -6.58 -16.31 -12.95
C GLU A 71 -6.10 -14.88 -12.65
N LEU A 72 -6.34 -14.35 -11.44
CA LEU A 72 -5.80 -13.04 -11.03
C LEU A 72 -4.27 -13.01 -11.03
N ARG A 73 -3.64 -14.09 -10.59
CA ARG A 73 -2.16 -14.21 -10.64
C ARG A 73 -1.67 -14.22 -12.08
N ARG A 74 -2.37 -14.90 -12.99
CA ARG A 74 -2.08 -14.94 -14.43
C ARG A 74 -2.18 -13.55 -15.04
N VAL A 75 -3.30 -12.86 -14.83
CA VAL A 75 -3.57 -11.50 -15.34
C VAL A 75 -2.48 -10.52 -14.89
N ARG A 76 -2.14 -10.48 -13.60
CA ARG A 76 -1.07 -9.60 -13.09
C ARG A 76 0.30 -9.93 -13.69
N ARG A 77 0.63 -11.22 -13.82
CA ARG A 77 1.90 -11.66 -14.43
C ARG A 77 1.98 -11.23 -15.89
N GLU A 78 0.90 -11.39 -16.65
CA GLU A 78 0.85 -11.02 -18.06
C GLU A 78 0.91 -9.50 -18.25
N TYR A 79 0.26 -8.72 -17.40
CA TYR A 79 0.38 -7.27 -17.39
C TYR A 79 1.81 -6.83 -17.10
N LYS A 80 2.46 -7.38 -16.05
CA LYS A 80 3.87 -7.09 -15.73
C LYS A 80 4.83 -7.49 -16.86
N ALA A 81 4.49 -8.53 -17.62
CA ALA A 81 5.23 -8.98 -18.80
C ALA A 81 4.86 -8.20 -20.08
N LYS A 82 4.01 -7.17 -20.00
CA LYS A 82 3.51 -6.37 -21.14
C LYS A 82 2.83 -7.21 -22.24
N LYS A 83 2.19 -8.32 -21.86
CA LYS A 83 1.48 -9.22 -22.78
C LYS A 83 0.00 -8.86 -22.97
N ILE A 84 -0.56 -8.09 -22.04
CA ILE A 84 -1.92 -7.54 -22.12
C ILE A 84 -1.85 -6.02 -21.93
N SER A 85 -2.85 -5.31 -22.44
CA SER A 85 -2.96 -3.86 -22.29
C SER A 85 -3.28 -3.45 -20.85
N GLU A 86 -3.07 -2.18 -20.52
CA GLU A 86 -3.48 -1.63 -19.22
C GLU A 86 -5.02 -1.62 -19.11
N GLU A 87 -5.72 -1.38 -20.22
CA GLU A 87 -7.17 -1.41 -20.30
C GLU A 87 -7.73 -2.80 -19.97
N ASP A 88 -7.15 -3.85 -20.55
CA ASP A 88 -7.53 -5.24 -20.27
C ASP A 88 -7.26 -5.63 -18.82
N TYR A 89 -6.10 -5.20 -18.29
CA TYR A 89 -5.76 -5.40 -16.89
C TYR A 89 -6.77 -4.72 -15.97
N ILE A 90 -7.06 -3.44 -16.19
CA ILE A 90 -8.02 -2.67 -15.41
C ILE A 90 -9.40 -3.30 -15.46
N LYS A 91 -9.84 -3.75 -16.64
CA LYS A 91 -11.12 -4.41 -16.83
C LYS A 91 -11.21 -5.69 -15.98
N ALA A 92 -10.22 -6.57 -16.09
CA ALA A 92 -10.18 -7.82 -15.34
C ALA A 92 -10.17 -7.60 -13.82
N ILE A 93 -9.40 -6.62 -13.33
CA ILE A 93 -9.38 -6.28 -11.90
C ILE A 93 -10.72 -5.71 -11.43
N LYS A 94 -11.36 -4.82 -12.22
CA LYS A 94 -12.69 -4.29 -11.90
C LYS A 94 -13.77 -5.37 -11.89
N GLU A 95 -13.71 -6.34 -12.79
CA GLU A 95 -14.63 -7.49 -12.80
C GLU A 95 -14.51 -8.30 -11.52
N GLU A 96 -13.28 -8.52 -11.03
CA GLU A 96 -13.08 -9.23 -9.77
C GLU A 96 -13.57 -8.42 -8.56
N ILE A 97 -13.26 -7.12 -8.51
CA ILE A 97 -13.80 -6.23 -7.47
C ILE A 97 -15.32 -6.31 -7.43
N ASN A 98 -15.98 -6.28 -8.60
CA ASN A 98 -17.43 -6.36 -8.70
C ASN A 98 -17.98 -7.70 -8.16
N LYS A 99 -17.32 -8.83 -8.42
CA LYS A 99 -17.71 -10.13 -7.84
C LYS A 99 -17.60 -10.11 -6.31
N VAL A 100 -16.49 -9.58 -5.78
CA VAL A 100 -16.27 -9.47 -4.33
C VAL A 100 -17.28 -8.55 -3.67
N VAL A 101 -17.63 -7.43 -4.30
CA VAL A 101 -18.67 -6.51 -3.84
C VAL A 101 -20.02 -7.21 -3.77
N LYS A 102 -20.45 -7.84 -4.88
CA LYS A 102 -21.74 -8.55 -4.95
C LYS A 102 -21.85 -9.66 -3.91
N LEU A 103 -20.79 -10.46 -3.75
CA LEU A 103 -20.75 -11.52 -2.74
C LEU A 103 -20.96 -10.95 -1.33
N GLN A 104 -20.30 -9.85 -0.98
CA GLN A 104 -20.48 -9.23 0.33
C GLN A 104 -21.88 -8.65 0.52
N GLU A 105 -22.51 -8.10 -0.53
CA GLU A 105 -23.90 -7.64 -0.47
C GLU A 105 -24.88 -8.80 -0.30
N GLU A 106 -24.66 -9.92 -0.99
CA GLU A 106 -25.44 -11.16 -0.85
C GLU A 106 -25.33 -11.78 0.55
N LEU A 107 -24.14 -11.66 1.18
CA LEU A 107 -23.88 -12.07 2.56
C LEU A 107 -24.32 -11.04 3.60
N ASP A 108 -24.94 -9.95 3.17
CA ASP A 108 -25.42 -8.85 4.00
C ASP A 108 -24.35 -8.19 4.89
N ILE A 109 -23.13 -8.03 4.39
CA ILE A 109 -22.03 -7.37 5.12
C ILE A 109 -22.23 -5.84 5.15
N ASP A 110 -22.16 -5.21 6.33
CA ASP A 110 -22.47 -3.78 6.49
C ASP A 110 -21.43 -2.85 5.85
N VAL A 111 -20.14 -3.14 6.07
CA VAL A 111 -19.02 -2.33 5.57
C VAL A 111 -18.10 -3.19 4.72
N LEU A 112 -17.97 -2.83 3.44
CA LEU A 112 -17.35 -3.64 2.41
C LEU A 112 -15.86 -3.34 2.24
N VAL A 113 -15.16 -4.31 1.65
CA VAL A 113 -13.80 -4.17 1.11
C VAL A 113 -13.80 -4.53 -0.37
N HIS A 114 -12.80 -4.06 -1.13
CA HIS A 114 -12.72 -4.36 -2.57
C HIS A 114 -11.94 -5.65 -2.90
N GLY A 115 -11.39 -6.33 -1.89
CA GLY A 115 -10.70 -7.62 -2.05
C GLY A 115 -9.22 -7.55 -2.41
N GLU A 116 -8.69 -6.36 -2.68
CA GLU A 116 -7.28 -6.12 -3.05
C GLU A 116 -6.74 -6.98 -4.22
N PRO A 117 -7.51 -7.26 -5.30
CA PRO A 117 -7.03 -8.07 -6.43
C PRO A 117 -5.84 -7.43 -7.17
N GLU A 118 -5.69 -6.11 -7.12
CA GLU A 118 -4.57 -5.39 -7.72
C GLU A 118 -3.24 -5.59 -6.98
N ARG A 119 -3.27 -6.06 -5.72
CA ARG A 119 -2.09 -6.09 -4.83
C ARG A 119 -1.53 -7.49 -4.70
N ASN A 120 -0.26 -7.64 -5.08
CA ASN A 120 0.49 -8.88 -4.90
C ASN A 120 1.00 -9.04 -3.46
N ASP A 121 1.42 -7.94 -2.84
CA ASP A 121 1.95 -7.87 -1.49
C ASP A 121 1.64 -6.50 -0.86
N MET A 122 1.40 -6.49 0.45
CA MET A 122 0.95 -5.31 1.17
C MET A 122 2.04 -4.26 1.41
N VAL A 123 3.32 -4.54 1.11
CA VAL A 123 4.43 -3.58 1.21
C VAL A 123 5.00 -3.29 -0.17
N GLU A 124 5.20 -4.30 -1.01
CA GLU A 124 5.71 -4.12 -2.39
C GLU A 124 4.81 -3.16 -3.19
N TYR A 125 3.48 -3.34 -3.11
CA TYR A 125 2.52 -2.50 -3.85
C TYR A 125 2.66 -1.00 -3.53
N PHE A 126 2.91 -0.65 -2.27
CA PHE A 126 3.08 0.75 -1.88
C PHE A 126 4.47 1.25 -2.25
N GLY A 127 5.50 0.46 -1.96
CA GLY A 127 6.88 0.86 -2.26
C GLY A 127 7.10 1.14 -3.75
N GLU A 128 6.50 0.35 -4.66
CA GLU A 128 6.62 0.56 -6.13
C GLU A 128 6.08 1.93 -6.58
N GLN A 129 5.29 2.60 -5.72
CA GLN A 129 4.66 3.89 -5.99
C GLN A 129 5.21 5.02 -5.13
N LEU A 130 6.22 4.73 -4.30
CA LEU A 130 6.92 5.70 -3.45
C LEU A 130 8.31 5.98 -4.00
N SER A 131 8.72 7.25 -3.95
CA SER A 131 10.13 7.62 -4.14
C SER A 131 10.95 7.14 -2.95
N GLY A 132 12.25 6.87 -3.17
CA GLY A 132 13.16 6.42 -2.11
C GLY A 132 13.20 4.90 -1.90
N PHE A 133 12.50 4.13 -2.74
CA PHE A 133 12.47 2.67 -2.72
C PHE A 133 13.12 2.04 -3.95
N ALA A 134 13.83 0.93 -3.73
CA ALA A 134 14.35 0.05 -4.78
C ALA A 134 13.81 -1.38 -4.59
N PHE A 135 13.74 -2.12 -5.70
CA PHE A 135 13.19 -3.47 -5.76
C PHE A 135 14.20 -4.42 -6.38
N THR A 136 14.32 -5.59 -5.78
CA THR A 136 15.12 -6.67 -6.36
C THR A 136 14.25 -7.49 -7.31
N ALA A 137 14.88 -8.12 -8.31
CA ALA A 137 14.21 -9.12 -9.12
C ALA A 137 14.13 -10.47 -8.39
N ASN A 138 15.19 -10.84 -7.67
CA ASN A 138 15.42 -12.18 -7.12
C ASN A 138 15.86 -12.16 -5.63
N GLY A 139 15.71 -11.04 -4.92
CA GLY A 139 16.12 -10.90 -3.51
C GLY A 139 15.10 -11.50 -2.55
N TRP A 140 14.86 -12.80 -2.68
CA TRP A 140 13.92 -13.56 -1.84
C TRP A 140 14.52 -13.84 -0.46
N VAL A 141 13.69 -13.68 0.57
CA VAL A 141 14.01 -14.00 1.96
C VAL A 141 12.92 -14.92 2.49
N GLN A 142 13.30 -16.01 3.14
CA GLN A 142 12.34 -16.91 3.77
C GLN A 142 11.62 -16.18 4.90
N SER A 143 10.28 -16.26 4.94
CA SER A 143 9.44 -15.70 5.99
C SER A 143 8.93 -16.78 6.93
N TYR A 144 8.26 -17.81 6.41
CA TYR A 144 7.76 -18.92 7.21
C TYR A 144 7.51 -20.16 6.34
N GLY A 145 8.05 -21.33 6.73
CA GLY A 145 7.94 -22.55 5.93
C GLY A 145 8.50 -22.36 4.52
N SER A 146 7.72 -22.69 3.49
CA SER A 146 8.06 -22.45 2.08
C SER A 146 7.68 -21.05 1.56
N ARG A 147 7.14 -20.18 2.42
CA ARG A 147 6.76 -18.81 2.04
C ARG A 147 7.97 -17.89 2.09
N CYS A 148 8.35 -17.35 0.94
CA CYS A 148 9.34 -16.29 0.82
C CYS A 148 8.66 -14.93 0.61
N VAL A 149 9.34 -13.87 1.03
CA VAL A 149 9.01 -12.48 0.75
C VAL A 149 10.15 -11.87 -0.04
N LYS A 150 9.88 -10.74 -0.70
CA LYS A 150 10.88 -9.98 -1.43
C LYS A 150 10.86 -8.53 -0.91
N PRO A 151 11.51 -8.28 0.23
CA PRO A 151 11.44 -6.97 0.90
C PRO A 151 11.97 -5.88 -0.04
N PRO A 152 11.29 -4.74 -0.15
CA PRO A 152 11.85 -3.62 -0.87
C PRO A 152 12.96 -2.97 -0.05
N ILE A 153 13.79 -2.14 -0.70
CA ILE A 153 14.95 -1.50 -0.08
C ILE A 153 14.69 0.00 -0.01
N ILE A 154 14.70 0.57 1.18
CA ILE A 154 14.66 2.02 1.36
C ILE A 154 16.09 2.54 1.15
N TYR A 155 16.30 3.34 0.10
CA TYR A 155 17.63 3.90 -0.20
C TYR A 155 17.74 5.41 0.10
N GLY A 156 16.61 6.10 0.27
CA GLY A 156 16.60 7.55 0.43
C GLY A 156 15.31 8.07 1.07
N ASP A 157 15.22 9.39 1.17
CA ASP A 157 14.06 10.09 1.75
C ASP A 157 12.78 9.77 0.96
N VAL A 158 11.76 9.29 1.67
CA VAL A 158 10.54 8.73 1.09
C VAL A 158 9.51 9.81 0.81
N SER A 159 8.92 9.80 -0.39
CA SER A 159 7.81 10.68 -0.75
C SER A 159 6.80 9.99 -1.66
N ARG A 160 5.56 10.51 -1.66
CA ARG A 160 4.45 9.96 -2.46
C ARG A 160 4.11 10.91 -3.62
N PRO A 161 4.59 10.65 -4.85
CA PRO A 161 4.39 11.55 -5.98
C PRO A 161 2.96 11.57 -6.53
N LYS A 162 2.22 10.45 -6.42
CA LYS A 162 0.86 10.30 -6.97
C LYS A 162 -0.06 9.49 -6.05
N PRO A 163 -1.40 9.60 -6.20
CA PRO A 163 -2.34 8.72 -5.50
C PRO A 163 -2.08 7.25 -5.83
N MET A 164 -2.08 6.37 -4.81
CA MET A 164 -1.68 4.96 -4.96
C MET A 164 -2.85 3.97 -5.05
N THR A 165 -3.96 4.28 -4.37
CA THR A 165 -5.10 3.35 -4.21
C THR A 165 -6.45 3.97 -4.54
N VAL A 166 -6.48 5.28 -4.77
CA VAL A 166 -7.72 6.05 -4.95
C VAL A 166 -8.54 5.52 -6.12
N PHE A 167 -7.90 5.25 -7.26
CA PHE A 167 -8.58 4.72 -8.44
C PHE A 167 -9.41 3.46 -8.14
N TRP A 168 -8.80 2.47 -7.48
CA TRP A 168 -9.46 1.21 -7.16
C TRP A 168 -10.56 1.38 -6.11
N SER A 169 -10.29 2.13 -5.04
CA SER A 169 -11.28 2.36 -3.98
C SER A 169 -12.47 3.18 -4.48
N THR A 170 -12.26 4.17 -5.36
CA THR A 170 -13.33 4.94 -6.00
C THR A 170 -14.15 4.07 -6.95
N ALA A 171 -13.50 3.23 -7.77
CA ALA A 171 -14.21 2.29 -8.62
C ALA A 171 -15.06 1.31 -7.80
N ALA A 172 -14.50 0.73 -6.73
CA ALA A 172 -15.22 -0.18 -5.85
C ALA A 172 -16.41 0.49 -5.14
N GLN A 173 -16.23 1.70 -4.59
CA GLN A 173 -17.31 2.44 -3.95
C GLN A 173 -18.42 2.80 -4.95
N SER A 174 -18.12 3.02 -6.23
CA SER A 174 -19.14 3.29 -7.25
C SER A 174 -20.04 2.10 -7.59
N MET A 175 -19.64 0.88 -7.19
CA MET A 175 -20.38 -0.36 -7.46
C MET A 175 -21.40 -0.70 -6.37
N THR A 176 -21.40 -0.01 -5.24
CA THR A 176 -22.26 -0.30 -4.09
C THR A 176 -22.71 0.97 -3.37
N LYS A 177 -23.89 0.92 -2.74
CA LYS A 177 -24.35 1.97 -1.82
C LYS A 177 -23.80 1.81 -0.41
N ARG A 178 -23.28 0.63 -0.06
CA ARG A 178 -22.71 0.35 1.27
C ARG A 178 -21.35 1.06 1.41
N PRO A 179 -20.94 1.44 2.63
CA PRO A 179 -19.63 2.03 2.86
C PRO A 179 -18.49 1.10 2.44
N MET A 180 -17.56 1.59 1.62
CA MET A 180 -16.36 0.87 1.16
C MET A 180 -15.13 1.32 1.95
N LYS A 181 -14.34 0.38 2.47
CA LYS A 181 -13.04 0.67 3.10
C LYS A 181 -11.99 1.05 2.07
N GLY A 182 -11.28 2.15 2.33
CA GLY A 182 -9.97 2.39 1.73
C GLY A 182 -8.90 1.60 2.47
N MET A 183 -8.03 0.90 1.75
CA MET A 183 -7.02 0.02 2.34
C MET A 183 -5.61 0.60 2.17
N LEU A 184 -4.88 0.79 3.27
CA LEU A 184 -3.50 1.28 3.32
C LEU A 184 -2.67 0.46 4.30
N THR A 185 -1.40 0.27 4.00
CA THR A 185 -0.42 -0.28 4.96
C THR A 185 0.20 0.87 5.75
N GLY A 186 0.26 0.72 7.07
CA GLY A 186 0.82 1.73 7.97
C GLY A 186 2.32 1.94 7.78
N PRO A 187 2.85 3.14 8.13
CA PRO A 187 4.26 3.48 7.89
C PRO A 187 5.24 2.57 8.64
N VAL A 188 4.90 2.14 9.86
CA VAL A 188 5.75 1.23 10.66
C VAL A 188 5.86 -0.15 10.03
N THR A 189 4.78 -0.68 9.46
CA THR A 189 4.82 -1.96 8.75
C THR A 189 5.65 -1.85 7.47
N ILE A 190 5.47 -0.76 6.70
CA ILE A 190 6.30 -0.50 5.52
C ILE A 190 7.78 -0.47 5.90
N LEU A 191 8.14 0.21 7.00
CA LEU A 191 9.50 0.25 7.51
C LEU A 191 10.02 -1.14 7.89
N ASN A 192 9.31 -1.85 8.77
CA ASN A 192 9.77 -3.11 9.36
C ASN A 192 9.86 -4.27 8.37
N TRP A 193 9.10 -4.22 7.27
CA TRP A 193 9.10 -5.24 6.23
C TRP A 193 9.87 -4.81 4.97
N SER A 194 10.69 -3.78 5.10
CA SER A 194 11.67 -3.35 4.11
C SER A 194 13.09 -3.55 4.63
N PHE A 195 14.08 -3.60 3.74
CA PHE A 195 15.46 -3.34 4.12
C PHE A 195 15.64 -1.85 4.35
N VAL A 196 15.91 -1.49 5.61
CA VAL A 196 16.00 -0.10 6.04
C VAL A 196 17.34 0.53 5.74
N ARG A 197 17.36 1.86 5.73
CA ARG A 197 18.57 2.68 5.67
C ARG A 197 19.38 2.49 6.95
N ASN A 198 20.70 2.46 6.83
CA ASN A 198 21.65 2.44 7.95
C ASN A 198 22.48 3.74 8.06
N ASP A 199 22.10 4.79 7.34
CA ASP A 199 22.72 6.12 7.36
C ASP A 199 21.93 7.17 8.17
N GLN A 200 20.80 6.75 8.75
CA GLN A 200 19.89 7.58 9.54
C GLN A 200 19.39 6.77 10.75
N PRO A 201 18.90 7.42 11.82
CA PRO A 201 18.04 6.76 12.80
C PRO A 201 16.72 6.31 12.15
#